data_AF-A0A2P6MBG3-F1
#
_entry.id   AF-A0A2P6MBG3-F1
#
_cell.length_a   1.000
_cell.length_b   1.000
_cell.length_c   1.000
_cell.angle_alpha   90.00
_cell.angle_beta   90.00
_cell.angle_gamma   90.00
#
_symmetry.space_group_name_H-M   'P 1'
#
loop_
_entity.id
_entity.type
_entity.pdbx_description
1 polymer ?
#
loop_
_entity_poly.entity_id
_entity_poly.type
_entity_poly.pdbx_seq_one_letter_code
_entity_poly.pdbx_strand_id
1 'polypeptide(L)'
;MSFPRWLVLVLAALLSGCAAQGAGGGADGPPAPAADTAGPGTGGNRVSFTVDGQSFTFRTPQVRHGRARAGTEVVAASFELSSADESLYARLVLHVEPGRTDLSGTYPLVSPDRDGVRAGVAELLLAEETDPSRGRRMFPSGGGEVRVDHRDGHYTVRFTSTGDDLFRAANAPPVTGELAFHAPS
;
A
#
# COMPACT_ATOMS: atom_id res chain seq x y z
N MET A 1 -26.58 53.73 -27.23
CA MET A 1 -25.54 52.68 -27.15
C MET A 1 -25.60 51.92 -28.47
N SER A 2 -24.68 52.25 -29.38
CA SER A 2 -24.74 51.88 -30.79
C SER A 2 -23.88 50.64 -31.05
N PHE A 3 -24.49 49.60 -31.64
CA PHE A 3 -23.81 48.39 -32.10
C PHE A 3 -23.17 48.60 -33.49
N PRO A 4 -21.91 48.21 -33.72
CA PRO A 4 -21.41 48.01 -35.06
C PRO A 4 -21.59 46.55 -35.49
N ARG A 5 -22.56 46.36 -36.39
CA ARG A 5 -22.68 45.25 -37.33
C ARG A 5 -21.59 45.39 -38.39
N TRP A 6 -20.52 44.59 -38.43
CA TRP A 6 -19.84 44.34 -39.70
C TRP A 6 -19.43 42.88 -39.84
N LEU A 7 -20.00 42.31 -40.88
CA LEU A 7 -19.90 40.97 -41.41
C LEU A 7 -18.77 41.01 -42.45
N VAL A 8 -17.71 40.21 -42.28
CA VAL A 8 -16.78 39.89 -43.36
C VAL A 8 -16.63 38.38 -43.43
N LEU A 9 -17.49 37.81 -44.26
CA LEU A 9 -17.36 36.47 -44.82
C LEU A 9 -16.36 36.59 -45.99
N VAL A 10 -15.20 35.94 -45.89
CA VAL A 10 -14.41 35.58 -47.08
C VAL A 10 -14.11 34.10 -47.01
N LEU A 11 -14.87 33.39 -47.83
CA LEU A 11 -14.69 32.01 -48.22
C LEU A 11 -13.58 31.97 -49.27
N ALA A 12 -12.52 31.19 -49.06
CA ALA A 12 -11.65 30.73 -50.14
C ALA A 12 -11.35 29.25 -49.90
N ALA A 13 -11.87 28.46 -50.82
CA ALA A 13 -11.87 27.02 -50.81
C ALA A 13 -10.65 26.47 -51.56
N LEU A 14 -10.17 25.32 -51.08
CA LEU A 14 -9.61 24.19 -51.83
C LEU A 14 -8.27 24.40 -52.55
N LEU A 15 -7.27 23.61 -52.14
CA LEU A 15 -6.54 22.75 -53.08
C LEU A 15 -5.97 21.52 -52.34
N SER A 16 -6.31 20.37 -52.92
CA SER A 16 -6.01 18.99 -52.57
C SER A 16 -4.56 18.69 -52.15
N GLY A 17 -4.44 17.89 -51.09
CA GLY A 17 -3.25 17.10 -50.77
C GLY A 17 -3.65 15.92 -49.88
N CYS A 18 -3.44 14.70 -50.37
CA CYS A 18 -3.98 13.43 -49.88
C CYS A 18 -3.21 12.80 -48.70
N ALA A 19 -3.97 12.00 -47.94
CA ALA A 19 -3.58 10.89 -47.04
C ALA A 19 -2.77 11.24 -45.77
N ALA A 20 -3.09 10.74 -44.57
CA ALA A 20 -3.73 9.48 -44.23
C ALA A 20 -4.63 9.55 -42.97
N GLN A 21 -5.78 8.90 -43.09
CA GLN A 21 -6.57 8.18 -42.08
C GLN A 21 -6.39 8.55 -40.60
N GLY A 22 -7.26 9.44 -40.11
CA GLY A 22 -7.61 9.54 -38.70
C GLY A 22 -9.12 9.54 -38.57
N ALA A 23 -9.71 8.47 -38.07
CA ALA A 23 -11.06 8.47 -37.51
C ALA A 23 -11.32 7.19 -36.72
N GLY A 24 -11.67 7.38 -35.45
CA GLY A 24 -12.70 6.57 -34.80
C GLY A 24 -12.18 5.61 -33.73
N GLY A 25 -12.53 5.90 -32.49
CA GLY A 25 -12.60 4.88 -31.45
C GLY A 25 -12.17 5.36 -30.08
N GLY A 26 -12.90 6.32 -29.51
CA GLY A 26 -12.87 6.54 -28.07
C GLY A 26 -13.29 5.24 -27.36
N ALA A 27 -12.36 4.67 -26.62
CA ALA A 27 -12.62 3.69 -25.59
C ALA A 27 -11.93 4.20 -24.34
N ASP A 28 -12.64 5.04 -23.58
CA ASP A 28 -12.37 5.26 -22.16
C ASP A 28 -12.68 3.94 -21.44
N GLY A 29 -11.75 2.99 -21.54
CA GLY A 29 -11.67 1.86 -20.63
C GLY A 29 -10.98 2.32 -19.34
N PRO A 30 -11.37 1.80 -18.17
CA PRO A 30 -10.69 2.12 -16.92
C PRO A 30 -9.19 1.84 -17.06
N PRO A 31 -8.31 2.67 -16.48
CA PRO A 31 -6.87 2.51 -16.62
C PRO A 31 -6.48 1.09 -16.19
N ALA A 32 -5.91 0.32 -17.11
CA ALA A 32 -5.32 -0.97 -16.79
C ALA A 32 -4.25 -0.75 -15.70
N PRO A 33 -4.18 -1.58 -14.65
CA PRO A 33 -3.15 -1.45 -13.64
C PRO A 33 -1.79 -1.51 -14.35
N ALA A 34 -0.90 -0.57 -14.01
CA ALA A 34 0.45 -0.53 -14.54
C ALA A 34 1.09 -1.90 -14.31
N ALA A 35 1.41 -2.60 -15.41
CA ALA A 35 2.17 -3.84 -15.34
C ALA A 35 3.59 -3.49 -14.86
N ASP A 36 3.86 -3.87 -13.62
CA ASP A 36 5.14 -3.69 -12.96
C ASP A 36 6.25 -4.29 -13.83
N THR A 37 7.19 -3.46 -14.27
CA THR A 37 8.37 -3.95 -15.01
C THR A 37 9.28 -4.65 -14.00
N ALA A 38 9.02 -5.93 -13.78
CA ALA A 38 9.86 -6.79 -12.96
C ALA A 38 11.21 -7.00 -13.67
N GLY A 39 12.19 -6.14 -13.37
CA GLY A 39 13.59 -6.40 -13.67
C GLY A 39 14.06 -7.67 -12.95
N PRO A 40 14.80 -8.57 -13.60
CA PRO A 40 15.32 -9.77 -12.97
C PRO A 40 16.54 -9.39 -12.12
N GLY A 41 16.30 -9.11 -10.83
CA GLY A 41 17.34 -8.84 -9.83
C GLY A 41 16.96 -9.52 -8.51
N THR A 42 17.66 -10.62 -8.21
CA THR A 42 17.84 -11.29 -6.90
C THR A 42 16.94 -10.85 -5.73
N GLY A 43 15.93 -11.66 -5.39
CA GLY A 43 15.51 -11.95 -4.01
C GLY A 43 15.18 -10.80 -3.05
N GLY A 44 14.74 -9.63 -3.53
CA GLY A 44 14.40 -8.50 -2.66
C GLY A 44 13.11 -8.71 -1.87
N ASN A 45 13.05 -8.14 -0.65
CA ASN A 45 11.83 -8.12 0.16
C ASN A 45 10.71 -7.44 -0.63
N ARG A 46 9.48 -7.94 -0.50
CA ARG A 46 8.33 -7.50 -1.26
C ARG A 46 7.15 -7.24 -0.33
N VAL A 47 6.40 -6.20 -0.64
CA VAL A 47 5.10 -5.93 -0.03
C VAL A 47 4.08 -5.73 -1.14
N SER A 48 2.89 -6.31 -0.98
CA SER A 48 1.76 -6.08 -1.87
C SER A 48 0.46 -6.04 -1.09
N PHE A 49 -0.41 -5.07 -1.36
CA PHE A 49 -1.70 -4.96 -0.69
C PHE A 49 -2.73 -4.25 -1.56
N THR A 50 -4.02 -4.47 -1.29
CA THR A 50 -5.12 -3.86 -2.03
C THR A 50 -6.04 -3.11 -1.08
N VAL A 51 -6.26 -1.82 -1.37
CA VAL A 51 -7.16 -0.94 -0.62
C VAL A 51 -8.22 -0.42 -1.59
N ASP A 52 -9.50 -0.62 -1.27
CA ASP A 52 -10.63 -0.08 -2.06
C ASP A 52 -10.56 -0.39 -3.57
N GLY A 53 -10.04 -1.58 -3.92
CA GLY A 53 -9.86 -2.03 -5.30
C GLY A 53 -8.58 -1.54 -5.99
N GLN A 54 -7.78 -0.69 -5.36
CA GLN A 54 -6.48 -0.26 -5.85
C GLN A 54 -5.37 -1.12 -5.23
N SER A 55 -4.51 -1.71 -6.07
CA SER A 55 -3.38 -2.52 -5.63
C SER A 55 -2.09 -1.70 -5.58
N PHE A 56 -1.33 -1.89 -4.51
CA PHE A 56 -0.02 -1.31 -4.27
C PHE A 56 1.01 -2.43 -4.17
N THR A 57 2.19 -2.25 -4.76
CA THR A 57 3.30 -3.19 -4.64
C THR A 57 4.62 -2.43 -4.61
N PHE A 58 5.52 -2.83 -3.74
CA PHE A 58 6.89 -2.32 -3.75
C PHE A 58 7.89 -3.40 -3.34
N ARG A 59 9.15 -3.19 -3.71
CA ARG A 59 10.29 -4.00 -3.30
C ARG A 59 11.29 -3.14 -2.55
N THR A 60 11.98 -3.75 -1.60
CA THR A 60 13.03 -3.07 -0.83
C THR A 60 14.14 -4.03 -0.42
N PRO A 61 15.41 -3.63 -0.49
CA PRO A 61 16.51 -4.46 -0.02
C PRO A 61 16.60 -4.49 1.52
N GLN A 62 15.93 -3.59 2.22
CA GLN A 62 16.11 -3.39 3.66
C GLN A 62 14.83 -3.73 4.44
N VAL A 63 15.01 -4.42 5.56
CA VAL A 63 14.02 -4.51 6.64
C VAL A 63 14.62 -3.78 7.83
N ARG A 64 13.91 -2.78 8.36
CA ARG A 64 14.32 -2.05 9.55
C ARG A 64 13.62 -2.64 10.76
N HIS A 65 14.35 -2.83 11.85
CA HIS A 65 13.77 -3.18 13.14
C HIS A 65 13.49 -1.89 13.90
N GLY A 66 12.21 -1.56 14.02
CA GLY A 66 11.74 -0.39 14.76
C GLY A 66 11.69 -0.62 16.27
N ARG A 67 11.69 0.46 17.05
CA ARG A 67 11.30 0.39 18.47
C ARG A 67 9.78 0.31 18.54
N ALA A 68 9.26 -0.78 19.08
CA ALA A 68 7.84 -0.94 19.41
C ALA A 68 7.66 -0.98 20.93
N ARG A 69 6.47 -0.59 21.40
CA ARG A 69 6.15 -0.57 22.84
C ARG A 69 6.16 -2.01 23.37
N ALA A 70 6.98 -2.28 24.36
CA ALA A 70 7.08 -3.56 25.05
C ALA A 70 6.80 -3.33 26.55
N GLY A 71 6.10 -4.27 27.18
CA GLY A 71 5.83 -4.29 28.62
C GLY A 71 6.70 -5.31 29.33
N THR A 72 6.61 -5.39 30.67
CA THR A 72 7.40 -6.34 31.47
C THR A 72 7.20 -7.80 31.05
N GLU A 73 6.03 -8.12 30.48
CA GLU A 73 5.64 -9.48 30.07
C GLU A 73 5.37 -9.59 28.57
N VAL A 74 5.71 -8.58 27.76
CA VAL A 74 5.44 -8.57 26.31
C VAL A 74 6.58 -7.90 25.57
N VAL A 75 7.14 -8.61 24.59
CA VAL A 75 8.13 -8.11 23.65
C VAL A 75 7.45 -7.80 22.33
N ALA A 76 7.87 -6.71 21.69
CA ALA A 76 7.35 -6.31 20.39
C ALA A 76 8.39 -6.54 19.29
N ALA A 77 8.14 -7.54 18.44
CA ALA A 77 8.95 -7.80 17.24
C ALA A 77 8.45 -6.90 16.10
N SER A 78 9.22 -5.86 15.77
CA SER A 78 8.85 -4.85 14.77
C SER A 78 9.63 -5.03 13.48
N PHE A 79 8.93 -4.99 12.36
CA PHE A 79 9.49 -5.06 11.01
C PHE A 79 8.93 -3.91 10.18
N GLU A 80 9.82 -3.10 9.61
CA GLU A 80 9.46 -1.94 8.81
C GLU A 80 10.08 -2.06 7.41
N LEU A 81 9.24 -1.84 6.40
CA LEU A 81 9.60 -1.90 4.99
C LEU A 81 9.10 -0.63 4.31
N SER A 82 9.95 -0.02 3.48
CA SER A 82 9.57 1.15 2.67
C SER A 82 10.11 1.02 1.25
N SER A 83 9.41 1.61 0.29
CA SER A 83 9.95 1.83 -1.05
C SER A 83 11.19 2.73 -0.99
N ALA A 84 11.99 2.72 -2.07
CA ALA A 84 13.27 3.44 -2.13
C ALA A 84 13.11 4.97 -2.02
N ASP A 85 11.99 5.50 -2.50
CA ASP A 85 11.58 6.90 -2.41
C ASP A 85 10.75 7.21 -1.15
N GLU A 86 10.57 6.21 -0.27
CA GLU A 86 9.77 6.27 0.96
C GLU A 86 8.29 6.63 0.77
N SER A 87 7.77 6.59 -0.46
CA SER A 87 6.37 6.87 -0.80
C SER A 87 5.40 5.76 -0.38
N LEU A 88 5.86 4.52 -0.21
CA LEU A 88 5.08 3.41 0.31
C LEU A 88 5.75 2.82 1.55
N TYR A 89 4.95 2.53 2.56
CA TYR A 89 5.43 2.06 3.85
C TYR A 89 4.53 0.96 4.42
N ALA A 90 5.15 -0.05 5.02
CA ALA A 90 4.49 -1.09 5.77
C ALA A 90 5.26 -1.39 7.06
N ARG A 91 4.55 -1.42 8.19
CA ARG A 91 5.08 -1.80 9.49
C ARG A 91 4.21 -2.88 10.12
N LEU A 92 4.85 -3.98 10.48
CA LEU A 92 4.25 -5.04 11.28
C LEU A 92 4.89 -5.03 12.66
N VAL A 93 4.05 -5.08 13.69
CA VAL A 93 4.49 -5.32 15.07
C VAL A 93 3.78 -6.56 15.58
N LEU A 94 4.54 -7.57 15.99
CA LEU A 94 4.02 -8.75 16.67
C LEU A 94 4.31 -8.63 18.16
N HIS A 95 3.26 -8.67 18.96
CA HIS A 95 3.37 -8.70 20.42
C HIS A 95 3.45 -10.14 20.87
N VAL A 96 4.57 -10.53 21.47
CA VAL A 96 4.86 -11.91 21.87
C VAL A 96 5.36 -11.98 23.30
N GLU A 97 5.27 -13.16 23.90
CA GLU A 97 5.87 -13.40 25.21
C GLU A 97 7.41 -13.29 25.13
N PRO A 98 8.07 -12.80 26.20
CA PRO A 98 9.53 -12.75 26.28
C PRO A 98 10.16 -14.12 25.99
N GLY A 99 11.23 -14.13 25.19
CA GLY A 99 11.96 -15.35 24.84
C GLY A 99 11.33 -16.20 23.73
N ARG A 100 10.16 -15.81 23.19
CA ARG A 100 9.60 -16.47 22.01
C ARG A 100 10.42 -16.13 20.76
N THR A 101 11.03 -17.15 20.16
CA THR A 101 11.85 -17.04 18.95
C THR A 101 11.07 -17.40 17.68
N ASP A 102 10.14 -18.35 17.77
CA ASP A 102 9.24 -18.67 16.65
C ASP A 102 8.05 -17.71 16.64
N LEU A 103 8.07 -16.79 15.68
CA LEU A 103 7.01 -15.81 15.44
C LEU A 103 5.93 -16.34 14.49
N SER A 104 6.01 -17.61 14.06
CA SER A 104 4.97 -18.21 13.23
C SER A 104 3.66 -18.34 14.00
N GLY A 105 2.56 -18.18 13.27
CA GLY A 105 1.21 -18.34 13.82
C GLY A 105 0.23 -17.31 13.28
N THR A 106 -0.96 -17.33 13.89
CA THR A 106 -2.05 -16.42 13.56
C THR A 106 -2.24 -15.44 14.72
N TYR A 107 -2.31 -14.16 14.39
CA TYR A 107 -2.40 -13.04 15.32
C TYR A 107 -3.64 -12.21 14.95
N PRO A 108 -4.61 -11.99 15.86
CA PRO A 108 -5.62 -10.97 15.65
C PRO A 108 -4.95 -9.60 15.48
N LEU A 109 -5.40 -8.85 14.48
CA LEU A 109 -5.01 -7.46 14.30
C LEU A 109 -5.73 -6.58 15.33
N VAL A 110 -4.98 -5.67 15.91
CA VAL A 110 -5.47 -4.64 16.80
C VAL A 110 -5.07 -3.27 16.27
N SER A 111 -5.86 -2.25 16.61
CA SER A 111 -5.53 -0.90 16.20
C SER A 111 -4.40 -0.35 17.08
N PRO A 112 -3.31 0.17 16.49
CA PRO A 112 -2.26 0.84 17.24
C PRO A 112 -2.90 1.98 18.03
N ASP A 113 -2.67 2.00 19.35
CA ASP A 113 -3.20 2.96 20.34
C ASP A 113 -4.62 2.73 20.91
N ARG A 114 -5.45 1.82 20.38
CA ARG A 114 -6.78 1.53 21.00
C ARG A 114 -6.76 0.35 21.96
N ASP A 115 -6.06 -0.71 21.60
CA ASP A 115 -6.02 -1.94 22.38
C ASP A 115 -4.70 -2.00 23.15
N GLY A 116 -4.78 -2.23 24.46
CA GLY A 116 -3.58 -2.33 25.30
C GLY A 116 -2.62 -3.42 24.83
N VAL A 117 -1.34 -3.28 25.19
CA VAL A 117 -0.29 -4.24 24.83
C VAL A 117 -0.55 -5.58 25.53
N ARG A 118 -0.84 -6.62 24.74
CA ARG A 118 -0.97 -8.01 25.20
C ARG A 118 -0.26 -8.94 24.23
N ALA A 119 0.32 -10.03 24.73
CA ALA A 119 0.94 -11.03 23.88
C ALA A 119 -0.11 -11.72 22.97
N GLY A 120 0.33 -12.17 21.80
CA GLY A 120 -0.49 -12.90 20.84
C GLY A 120 -1.31 -12.02 19.90
N VAL A 121 -1.03 -10.71 19.78
CA VAL A 121 -1.69 -9.83 18.81
C VAL A 121 -0.69 -9.19 17.84
N ALA A 122 -1.21 -8.65 16.74
CA ALA A 122 -0.42 -7.90 15.77
C ALA A 122 -0.96 -6.49 15.57
N GLU A 123 -0.07 -5.54 15.32
CA GLU A 123 -0.41 -4.22 14.78
C GLU A 123 0.13 -4.14 13.35
N LEU A 124 -0.67 -3.61 12.43
CA LEU A 124 -0.26 -3.40 11.05
C LEU A 124 -0.54 -1.95 10.64
N LEU A 125 0.49 -1.32 10.10
CA LEU A 125 0.39 0.02 9.57
C LEU A 125 0.85 0.03 8.12
N LEU A 126 -0.04 0.45 7.24
CA LEU A 126 0.24 0.64 5.82
C LEU A 126 0.09 2.13 5.53
N ALA A 127 0.94 2.69 4.70
CA ALA A 127 0.83 4.10 4.33
C ALA A 127 1.35 4.37 2.91
N GLU A 128 0.76 5.39 2.31
CA GLU A 128 1.18 6.00 1.06
C GLU A 128 1.47 7.48 1.31
N GLU A 129 2.69 7.93 1.05
CA GLU A 129 3.08 9.33 1.05
C GLU A 129 3.01 9.87 -0.37
N THR A 130 1.93 10.58 -0.70
CA THR A 130 1.74 11.20 -2.02
C THR A 130 2.32 12.61 -2.10
N ASP A 131 2.52 13.28 -0.96
CA ASP A 131 3.03 14.65 -0.85
C ASP A 131 3.70 14.86 0.54
N PRO A 132 5.03 15.08 0.60
CA PRO A 132 5.74 15.26 1.87
C PRO A 132 5.24 16.44 2.73
N SER A 133 4.63 17.46 2.10
CA SER A 133 4.08 18.62 2.82
C SER A 133 2.74 18.33 3.48
N ARG A 134 2.01 17.31 3.01
CA ARG A 134 0.70 16.89 3.51
C ARG A 134 0.77 15.68 4.43
N GLY A 135 1.93 15.04 4.50
CA GLY A 135 2.16 13.83 5.29
C GLY A 135 1.64 12.57 4.59
N ARG A 136 1.57 11.49 5.36
CA ARG A 136 1.23 10.15 4.85
C ARG A 136 -0.27 9.90 4.90
N ARG A 137 -0.84 9.39 3.81
CA ARG A 137 -2.15 8.75 3.82
C ARG A 137 -2.00 7.39 4.49
N MET A 138 -2.44 7.34 5.73
CA MET A 138 -2.41 6.13 6.54
C MET A 138 -3.58 5.23 6.16
N PHE A 139 -3.32 3.92 6.04
CA PHE A 139 -4.32 2.86 5.98
C PHE A 139 -4.15 1.94 7.20
N PRO A 140 -4.34 2.48 8.42
CA PRO A 140 -4.12 1.68 9.62
C PRO A 140 -5.13 0.56 9.73
N SER A 141 -4.70 -0.48 10.42
CA SER A 141 -5.48 -1.67 10.65
C SER A 141 -6.54 -1.42 11.73
N GLY A 142 -7.80 -1.60 11.37
CA GLY A 142 -8.82 -1.98 12.35
C GLY A 142 -8.56 -3.39 12.88
N GLY A 143 -9.63 -4.08 13.25
CA GLY A 143 -9.57 -5.51 13.53
C GLY A 143 -9.15 -6.33 12.31
N GLY A 144 -9.03 -7.64 12.49
CA GLY A 144 -8.71 -8.57 11.43
C GLY A 144 -7.70 -9.61 11.87
N GLU A 145 -6.89 -10.08 10.93
CA GLU A 145 -5.97 -11.18 11.17
C GLU A 145 -4.67 -10.99 10.39
N VAL A 146 -3.57 -11.37 11.03
CA VAL A 146 -2.26 -11.58 10.44
C VAL A 146 -1.89 -13.06 10.60
N ARG A 147 -1.45 -13.69 9.52
CA ARG A 147 -0.83 -15.01 9.53
C ARG A 147 0.63 -14.88 9.15
N VAL A 148 1.50 -15.36 10.02
CA VAL A 148 2.95 -15.38 9.83
C VAL A 148 3.40 -16.80 9.60
N ASP A 149 4.02 -17.05 8.45
CA ASP A 149 4.76 -18.27 8.16
C ASP A 149 6.25 -17.91 8.13
N HIS A 150 7.09 -18.61 8.91
CA HIS A 150 8.54 -18.40 8.95
C HIS A 150 9.29 -19.67 8.56
N ARG A 151 10.24 -19.56 7.62
CA ARG A 151 11.13 -20.65 7.17
C ARG A 151 12.50 -20.09 6.84
N ASP A 152 13.55 -20.63 7.44
CA ASP A 152 14.95 -20.30 7.12
C ASP A 152 15.24 -18.78 7.07
N GLY A 153 14.73 -18.00 8.04
CA GLY A 153 14.91 -16.54 8.10
C GLY A 153 13.97 -15.75 7.19
N HIS A 154 13.16 -16.42 6.36
CA HIS A 154 12.16 -15.81 5.50
C HIS A 154 10.78 -15.82 6.15
N TYR A 155 10.19 -14.64 6.24
CA TYR A 155 8.83 -14.40 6.71
C TYR A 155 7.90 -14.18 5.52
N THR A 156 6.77 -14.87 5.53
CA THR A 156 5.61 -14.57 4.69
C THR A 156 4.46 -14.21 5.62
N VAL A 157 4.02 -12.97 5.54
CA VAL A 157 2.99 -12.40 6.40
C VAL A 157 1.79 -12.07 5.55
N ARG A 158 0.70 -12.83 5.69
CA ARG A 158 -0.57 -12.53 5.02
C ARG A 158 -1.50 -11.84 5.99
N PHE A 159 -2.25 -10.86 5.51
CA PHE A 159 -3.14 -10.12 6.39
C PHE A 159 -4.47 -9.78 5.72
N THR A 160 -5.48 -9.63 6.57
CA THR A 160 -6.77 -9.03 6.25
C THR A 160 -7.10 -8.06 7.37
N SER A 161 -7.37 -6.80 7.04
CA SER A 161 -7.70 -5.77 8.02
C SER A 161 -8.96 -5.00 7.66
N THR A 162 -9.79 -4.73 8.66
CA THR A 162 -11.00 -3.91 8.53
C THR A 162 -10.68 -2.42 8.76
N GLY A 163 -11.67 -1.55 8.54
CA GLY A 163 -11.55 -0.16 8.99
C GLY A 163 -11.64 -0.04 10.51
N ASP A 164 -11.23 1.12 11.03
CA ASP A 164 -11.12 1.45 12.45
C ASP A 164 -11.94 2.68 12.88
N ASP A 165 -12.71 3.27 11.96
CA ASP A 165 -13.43 4.55 12.08
C ASP A 165 -12.55 5.78 12.35
N LEU A 166 -11.22 5.64 12.36
CA LEU A 166 -10.28 6.76 12.47
C LEU A 166 -9.80 7.20 11.09
N PHE A 167 -9.43 6.24 10.25
CA PHE A 167 -8.86 6.48 8.93
C PHE A 167 -9.65 5.80 7.82
N ARG A 168 -10.32 4.69 8.14
CA ARG A 168 -11.26 4.00 7.24
C ARG A 168 -12.52 3.65 8.00
N ALA A 169 -13.68 3.84 7.39
CA ALA A 169 -14.96 3.44 7.98
C ALA A 169 -14.93 1.95 8.36
N ALA A 170 -15.46 1.58 9.52
CA ALA A 170 -15.43 0.20 10.03
C ALA A 170 -16.05 -0.82 9.06
N ASN A 171 -17.01 -0.39 8.24
CA ASN A 171 -17.67 -1.21 7.21
C ASN A 171 -17.04 -1.12 5.81
N ALA A 172 -15.92 -0.41 5.64
CA ALA A 172 -15.21 -0.37 4.36
C ALA A 172 -14.73 -1.78 3.97
N PRO A 173 -14.57 -2.07 2.67
CA PRO A 173 -14.00 -3.35 2.22
C PRO A 173 -12.65 -3.62 2.92
N PRO A 174 -12.35 -4.89 3.26
CA PRO A 174 -11.12 -5.20 3.96
C PRO A 174 -9.89 -4.89 3.09
N VAL A 175 -8.83 -4.40 3.71
CA VAL A 175 -7.51 -4.38 3.09
C VAL A 175 -6.92 -5.77 3.20
N THR A 176 -6.43 -6.31 2.09
CA THR A 176 -5.74 -7.61 2.06
C THR A 176 -4.36 -7.46 1.46
N GLY A 177 -3.41 -8.25 1.92
CA GLY A 177 -2.05 -8.18 1.40
C GLY A 177 -1.09 -9.22 1.95
N GLU A 178 0.15 -9.11 1.48
CA GLU A 178 1.27 -9.97 1.85
C GLU A 178 2.54 -9.12 2.03
N LEU A 179 3.31 -9.40 3.08
CA LEU A 179 4.70 -8.99 3.24
C LEU A 179 5.59 -10.23 3.17
N ALA A 180 6.52 -10.26 2.23
CA ALA A 180 7.49 -11.34 2.07
C ALA A 180 8.90 -10.78 2.24
N PHE A 181 9.59 -11.15 3.31
CA PHE A 181 10.88 -10.54 3.65
C PHE A 181 11.81 -11.49 4.37
N HIS A 182 13.11 -11.23 4.30
CA HIS A 182 14.12 -11.93 5.06
C HIS A 182 14.54 -11.06 6.26
N ALA A 183 14.49 -11.63 7.46
CA ALA A 183 14.97 -10.98 8.69
C ALA A 183 15.69 -12.05 9.53
N PRO A 184 17.04 -12.02 9.62
CA PRO A 184 17.76 -12.97 10.45
C PRO A 184 17.38 -12.75 11.92
N SER A 185 16.94 -13.82 12.58
CA SER A 185 16.59 -13.88 14.00
C SER A 185 17.81 -13.75 14.91
#